data_AF-A0A096AZ42-F1
#
_entry.id   AF-A0A096AZ42-F1
#
_cell.length_a   1.000
_cell.length_b   1.000
_cell.length_c   1.000
_cell.angle_alpha   90.00
_cell.angle_beta   90.00
_cell.angle_gamma   90.00
#
_symmetry.space_group_name_H-M   'P 1'
#
loop_
_entity.id
_entity.type
_entity.pdbx_description
1 polymer ?
#
loop_
_entity_poly.entity_id
_entity_poly.type
_entity_poly.pdbx_seq_one_letter_code
_entity_poly.pdbx_strand_id
1 'polypeptide(L)'
;MDDIKLALLGNKEAAKRLTEAGVLVPCAHCGGEAKFKKGFPSRQIAHCRQAVVQCKKCGVRTVTHRQLPMERWQDVDRAAIEEWNTRALILSAAEMELLEKEAQP
;
A
#
# COMPACT_ATOMS: atom_id res chain seq x y z
N MET A 1 14.13 -13.47 -4.04
CA MET A 1 12.89 -12.83 -4.57
C MET A 1 12.89 -11.35 -4.23
N ASP A 2 12.22 -10.50 -5.02
CA ASP A 2 12.05 -9.08 -4.71
C ASP A 2 10.86 -8.87 -3.74
N ASP A 3 10.96 -7.91 -2.82
CA ASP A 3 9.88 -7.56 -1.87
C ASP A 3 8.57 -7.19 -2.58
N ILE A 4 8.64 -6.60 -3.78
CA ILE A 4 7.47 -6.30 -4.61
C ILE A 4 6.74 -7.58 -5.01
N LYS A 5 7.47 -8.62 -5.43
CA LYS A 5 6.86 -9.90 -5.86
C LYS A 5 6.24 -10.62 -4.66
N LEU A 6 6.92 -10.63 -3.52
CA LEU A 6 6.38 -11.19 -2.28
C LEU A 6 5.10 -10.46 -1.82
N ALA A 7 5.10 -9.12 -1.85
CA ALA A 7 3.93 -8.33 -1.50
C ALA A 7 2.75 -8.59 -2.47
N LEU A 8 3.02 -8.80 -3.76
CA LEU A 8 1.98 -9.17 -4.75
C LEU A 8 1.37 -10.55 -4.49
N LEU A 9 2.13 -11.48 -3.91
CA LEU A 9 1.64 -12.82 -3.50
C LEU A 9 0.90 -12.80 -2.16
N GLY A 10 0.83 -11.64 -1.49
CA GLY A 10 0.14 -11.47 -0.22
C GLY A 10 1.04 -11.56 1.02
N ASN A 11 2.37 -11.49 0.85
CA ASN A 11 3.30 -11.42 1.97
C ASN A 11 3.09 -10.11 2.76
N LYS A 12 2.61 -10.22 4.00
CA LYS A 12 2.35 -9.06 4.86
C LYS A 12 3.62 -8.37 5.32
N GLU A 13 4.70 -9.10 5.55
CA GLU A 13 5.98 -8.51 5.99
C GLU A 13 6.65 -7.72 4.88
N ALA A 14 6.68 -8.27 3.66
CA ALA A 14 7.20 -7.56 2.50
C ALA A 14 6.36 -6.31 2.19
N ALA A 15 5.03 -6.42 2.26
CA ALA A 15 4.14 -5.26 2.11
C ALA A 15 4.42 -4.18 3.17
N LYS A 16 4.70 -4.58 4.42
CA LYS A 16 5.06 -3.66 5.50
C LYS A 16 6.40 -2.98 5.25
N ARG A 17 7.45 -3.70 4.84
CA ARG A 17 8.75 -3.12 4.47
C ARG A 17 8.62 -2.09 3.35
N LEU A 18 7.85 -2.41 2.30
CA LEU A 18 7.59 -1.48 1.20
C LEU A 18 6.81 -0.24 1.67
N THR A 19 5.87 -0.42 2.59
CA THR A 19 5.08 0.66 3.17
C THR A 19 5.95 1.61 4.00
N GLU A 20 6.85 1.08 4.83
CA GLU A 20 7.80 1.87 5.61
C GLU A 20 8.80 2.62 4.70
N ALA A 21 9.20 2.02 3.59
CA ALA A 21 10.01 2.68 2.56
C ALA A 21 9.22 3.69 1.68
N GLY A 22 7.89 3.75 1.81
CA GLY A 22 7.01 4.59 0.99
C GLY A 22 6.93 4.15 -0.48
N VAL A 23 7.31 2.91 -0.79
CA VAL A 23 7.29 2.33 -2.14
C VAL A 23 5.92 1.72 -2.41
N LEU A 24 5.36 2.01 -3.58
CA LEU A 24 4.06 1.48 -4.01
C LEU A 24 4.24 0.27 -4.91
N VAL A 25 3.53 -0.82 -4.60
CA VAL A 25 3.41 -1.95 -5.53
C VAL A 25 2.57 -1.58 -6.75
N PRO A 26 2.77 -2.25 -7.90
CA PRO A 26 1.93 -2.05 -9.09
C PRO A 26 0.46 -2.36 -8.81
N CYS A 27 -0.41 -1.78 -9.66
CA CYS A 27 -1.87 -1.94 -9.53
C CYS A 27 -2.30 -3.41 -9.66
N ALA A 28 -3.09 -3.89 -8.70
CA ALA A 28 -3.63 -5.25 -8.70
C ALA A 28 -4.49 -5.59 -9.93
N HIS A 29 -5.15 -4.62 -10.55
CA HIS A 29 -6.07 -4.89 -11.66
C HIS A 29 -5.41 -4.83 -13.04
N CYS A 30 -4.43 -3.94 -13.24
CA CYS A 30 -3.88 -3.67 -14.57
C CYS A 30 -2.35 -3.66 -14.65
N GLY A 31 -1.66 -3.91 -13.53
CA GLY A 31 -0.20 -3.84 -13.43
C GLY A 31 0.38 -2.43 -13.61
N GLY A 32 -0.47 -1.41 -13.77
CA GLY A 32 -0.03 -0.03 -14.01
C GLY A 32 0.59 0.64 -12.78
N GLU A 33 1.31 1.73 -13.04
CA GLU A 33 1.96 2.53 -12.01
C GLU A 33 0.94 3.14 -11.04
N ALA A 34 1.21 3.00 -9.75
CA ALA A 34 0.44 3.61 -8.67
C ALA A 34 1.03 4.97 -8.31
N LYS A 35 0.17 5.95 -8.01
CA LYS A 35 0.57 7.28 -7.56
C LYS A 35 -0.03 7.55 -6.19
N PHE A 36 0.83 7.91 -5.25
CA PHE A 36 0.40 8.44 -3.98
C PHE A 36 -0.02 9.90 -4.13
N LYS A 37 -1.25 10.22 -3.71
CA LYS A 37 -1.80 11.57 -3.72
C LYS A 37 -2.07 12.00 -2.28
N LYS A 38 -1.25 12.93 -1.78
CA LYS A 38 -1.32 13.49 -0.42
C LYS A 38 -1.70 14.97 -0.44
N GLY A 39 -2.29 15.44 0.67
CA GLY A 39 -2.45 16.87 0.90
C GLY A 39 -3.69 17.50 0.26
N PHE A 40 -4.74 16.72 -0.03
CA PHE A 40 -6.01 17.33 -0.39
C PHE A 40 -6.61 18.01 0.86
N PRO A 41 -6.90 19.32 0.81
CA PRO A 41 -7.69 19.95 1.85
C PRO A 41 -9.08 19.33 1.81
N SER A 42 -9.53 18.80 2.94
CA SER A 42 -10.92 18.36 3.07
C SER A 42 -11.83 19.58 2.82
N ARG A 43 -12.72 19.50 1.82
CA ARG A 43 -13.75 20.52 1.59
C ARG A 43 -14.77 20.60 2.74
N GLN A 44 -14.78 19.59 3.61
CA GLN A 44 -15.75 19.44 4.71
C GLN A 44 -15.18 19.88 6.07
N ILE A 45 -13.86 19.83 6.25
CA ILE A 45 -13.21 20.17 7.54
C ILE A 45 -11.90 20.88 7.24
N ALA A 46 -11.83 22.18 7.55
CA ALA A 46 -10.59 22.94 7.47
C ALA A 46 -9.48 22.25 8.29
N HIS A 47 -8.26 22.17 7.75
CA HIS A 47 -7.10 21.52 8.37
C HIS A 47 -7.08 19.98 8.43
N CYS A 48 -8.10 19.27 7.96
CA CYS A 48 -8.02 17.81 7.80
C CYS A 48 -7.29 17.44 6.50
N ARG A 49 -6.15 16.75 6.63
CA ARG A 49 -5.39 16.20 5.50
C ARG A 49 -6.00 14.89 5.01
N GLN A 50 -5.98 14.69 3.70
CA GLN A 50 -6.41 13.43 3.08
C GLN A 50 -5.27 12.79 2.27
N ALA A 51 -5.21 11.47 2.31
CA ALA A 51 -4.25 10.65 1.61
C ALA A 51 -4.95 9.52 0.84
N VAL A 52 -4.50 9.28 -0.39
CA VAL A 52 -5.06 8.21 -1.22
C VAL A 52 -4.04 7.72 -2.25
N VAL A 53 -4.05 6.43 -2.56
CA VAL A 53 -3.24 5.87 -3.65
C VAL A 53 -4.15 5.56 -4.84
N GLN A 54 -3.76 6.00 -6.03
CA GLN A 54 -4.52 5.80 -7.27
C GLN A 54 -3.63 5.28 -8.39
N CYS A 55 -4.11 4.28 -9.14
CA CYS A 55 -3.49 3.85 -10.38
C CYS A 55 -3.63 4.92 -11.48
N LYS A 56 -2.53 5.23 -12.17
CA LYS A 56 -2.54 6.18 -13.29
C LYS A 56 -3.24 5.64 -14.54
N LYS A 57 -3.33 4.33 -14.71
CA LYS A 57 -3.85 3.67 -15.93
C LYS A 57 -5.35 3.37 -15.85
N CYS A 58 -5.80 2.61 -14.85
CA CYS A 58 -7.20 2.20 -14.72
C CYS A 58 -8.03 3.07 -13.76
N GLY A 59 -7.40 4.02 -13.04
CA GLY A 59 -8.09 4.93 -12.12
C GLY A 59 -8.52 4.30 -10.78
N VAL A 60 -8.32 2.99 -10.58
CA VAL A 60 -8.57 2.30 -9.29
C VAL A 60 -7.82 3.02 -8.17
N ARG A 61 -8.51 3.19 -7.04
CA ARG A 61 -8.07 4.01 -5.93
C ARG A 61 -8.46 3.37 -4.60
N THR A 62 -7.61 3.50 -3.58
CA THR A 62 -7.96 3.13 -2.19
C THR A 62 -9.05 4.03 -1.63
N VAL A 63 -9.55 3.68 -0.44
CA VAL A 63 -10.40 4.61 0.30
C VAL A 63 -9.62 5.90 0.61
N THR A 64 -10.35 7.00 0.74
CA THR A 64 -9.72 8.27 1.14
C THR A 64 -9.46 8.21 2.64
N HIS A 65 -8.19 8.09 3.05
CA HIS A 65 -7.81 8.19 4.45
C HIS A 65 -7.89 9.67 4.87
N ARG A 66 -8.65 9.93 5.92
CA ARG A 66 -8.88 11.27 6.46
C ARG A 66 -8.15 11.38 7.79
N GLN A 67 -7.44 12.47 7.98
CA GLN A 67 -6.84 12.79 9.26
C GLN A 67 -7.93 13.00 10.33
N LEU A 68 -7.87 12.22 11.40
CA LEU A 68 -8.66 12.43 12.61
C LEU A 68 -8.05 13.52 13.49
N PRO A 69 -8.84 14.18 14.36
CA PRO A 69 -8.29 15.13 15.34
C PRO A 69 -7.13 14.51 16.12
N MET A 70 -6.02 15.24 16.26
CA MET A 70 -4.79 14.82 16.96
C MET A 70 -3.97 13.70 16.29
N GLU A 71 -4.38 13.19 15.13
CA GLU A 71 -3.60 12.20 14.36
C GLU A 71 -2.44 12.87 13.62
N ARG A 72 -1.28 12.20 13.57
CA ARG A 72 -0.11 12.73 12.83
C ARG A 72 -0.28 12.50 11.34
N TRP A 73 0.18 13.45 10.54
CA TRP A 73 0.07 13.36 9.07
C TRP A 73 0.76 12.13 8.48
N GLN A 74 1.88 11.69 9.07
CA GLN A 74 2.59 10.51 8.59
C GLN A 74 1.77 9.23 8.76
N ASP A 75 0.89 9.18 9.77
CA ASP A 75 0.06 7.99 10.04
C ASP A 75 -1.03 7.83 8.96
N VAL A 76 -1.62 8.95 8.50
CA VAL A 76 -2.58 8.97 7.39
C VAL A 76 -1.94 8.58 6.06
N ASP A 77 -0.73 9.12 5.80
CA ASP A 77 0.02 8.79 4.59
C ASP A 77 0.42 7.31 4.58
N ARG A 78 0.88 6.77 5.72
CA ARG A 78 1.23 5.36 5.89
C ARG A 78 0.02 4.46 5.68
N ALA A 79 -1.13 4.78 6.27
CA ALA A 79 -2.34 3.98 6.13
C ALA A 79 -2.78 3.82 4.66
N ALA A 80 -2.70 4.90 3.87
CA ALA A 80 -3.04 4.87 2.46
C ALA A 80 -2.09 3.99 1.62
N ILE A 81 -0.80 3.99 1.97
CA ILE A 81 0.22 3.16 1.32
C ILE A 81 0.05 1.69 1.74
N GLU A 82 -0.19 1.45 3.02
CA GLU A 82 -0.40 0.11 3.58
C GLU A 82 -1.60 -0.59 2.95
N GLU A 83 -2.73 0.10 2.84
CA GLU A 83 -3.93 -0.43 2.18
C GLU A 83 -3.68 -0.76 0.71
N TRP A 84 -2.87 0.05 0.02
CA TRP A 84 -2.52 -0.22 -1.38
C TRP A 84 -1.57 -1.41 -1.54
N ASN A 85 -0.58 -1.52 -0.65
CA ASN A 85 0.47 -2.54 -0.70
C ASN A 85 -0.01 -3.90 -0.17
N THR A 86 -1.02 -3.91 0.70
CA THR A 86 -1.60 -5.15 1.21
C THR A 86 -2.42 -5.83 0.13
N ARG A 87 -2.08 -7.09 -0.16
CA ARG A 87 -2.81 -7.95 -1.09
C ARG A 87 -3.42 -9.14 -0.36
N ALA A 88 -4.46 -9.72 -0.94
CA ALA A 88 -5.02 -10.97 -0.45
C ALA A 88 -3.96 -12.07 -0.56
N LEU A 89 -3.90 -12.95 0.44
CA LEU A 89 -3.02 -14.10 0.45
C LEU A 89 -3.47 -15.07 -0.65
N ILE A 90 -2.64 -15.28 -1.67
CA ILE A 90 -2.95 -16.20 -2.78
C ILE A 90 -2.46 -17.61 -2.46
N LEU A 91 -1.31 -17.69 -1.81
CA LEU A 91 -0.65 -18.94 -1.41
C LEU A 91 -0.99 -19.28 0.04
N SER A 92 -0.97 -20.56 0.40
CA SER A 92 -1.00 -20.96 1.82
C SER A 92 0.25 -20.48 2.55
N ALA A 93 0.19 -20.40 3.89
CA ALA A 93 1.34 -20.00 4.70
C ALA A 93 2.57 -20.88 4.46
N ALA A 94 2.37 -22.19 4.23
CA ALA A 94 3.44 -23.14 3.95
C ALA A 94 4.11 -22.91 2.59
N GLU A 95 3.32 -22.60 1.55
CA GLU A 95 3.84 -22.25 0.22
C GLU A 95 4.59 -20.93 0.22
N MET A 96 4.14 -19.94 1.01
CA MET A 96 4.86 -18.69 1.22
C MET A 96 6.22 -18.92 1.90
N GLU A 97 6.26 -19.73 2.95
CA GLU A 97 7.48 -20.03 3.70
C GLU A 97 8.52 -20.77 2.84
N LEU A 98 8.09 -21.65 1.93
CA LEU A 98 8.97 -22.30 0.96
C LEU A 98 9.62 -21.29 0.01
N LEU A 99 8.86 -20.34 -0.52
CA LEU A 99 9.38 -19.32 -1.43
C LEU A 99 10.33 -18.33 -0.74
N GLU A 100 10.11 -18.05 0.54
CA GLU A 100 11.04 -17.27 1.36
C GLU A 100 12.34 -18.04 1.60
N LYS A 101 12.26 -19.34 1.93
CA LYS A 101 13.44 -20.20 2.10
C LYS A 101 14.24 -20.36 0.82
N GLU A 102 13.59 -20.52 -0.33
CA GLU A 102 14.27 -20.56 -1.64
C GLU A 102 14.88 -19.20 -2.04
N ALA A 103 14.41 -18.10 -1.45
CA ALA A 103 14.94 -16.77 -1.69
C ALA A 103 16.16 -16.42 -0.81
N GLN A 104 16.42 -17.19 0.25
CA GLN A 104 17.60 -17.04 1.10
C GLN A 104 18.76 -17.90 0.53
N PRO A 105 19.91 -17.31 0.17
CA PRO A 105 21.07 -18.07 -0.33
C PRO A 105 21.78 -18.89 0.75
#